data_AF-A0AAE3GRN7-F1
#
_entry.id   AF-A0AAE3GRN7-F1
#
_cell.length_a   1.000
_cell.length_b   1.000
_cell.length_c   1.000
_cell.angle_alpha   90.00
_cell.angle_beta   90.00
_cell.angle_gamma   90.00
#
_symmetry.space_group_name_H-M   'P 1'
#
loop_
_entity.id
_entity.type
_entity.pdbx_description
1 polymer ?
#
loop_
_entity_poly.entity_id
_entity_poly.type
_entity_poly.pdbx_seq_one_letter_code
_entity_poly.pdbx_strand_id
1 'polypeptide(L)'
;MPIELEGDRGDNAILAVALELKQQCDCPVVLVSKDTNLRIKADALGLAAEDYETDKVDLDELYTGTTEIWVDSDTIEQFFKQGSISLDNKIFPNQAVTLVDSANPSHTALAIAFGTGQSGSADENSKQLIPAIKVPYGGISHIQPRNREQKFAFDLLLRDSIQLVTLVGKAGTGKTLLAIAAGLHQVANEHIYNRLLISRPVIPMGKDIGYLPDKGERSTLAERATVLL
;
A
#
# COMPACT_ATOMS: atom_id res chain seq x y z
N MET A 1 37.18 -3.83 -17.06
CA MET A 1 36.29 -2.68 -16.83
C MET A 1 37.16 -1.47 -16.47
N PRO A 2 36.74 -0.23 -16.79
CA PRO A 2 37.42 0.99 -16.36
C PRO A 2 37.63 1.07 -14.84
N ILE A 3 38.70 1.75 -14.43
CA ILE A 3 39.13 1.85 -13.02
C ILE A 3 38.15 2.67 -12.16
N GLU A 4 37.33 3.54 -12.77
CA GLU A 4 36.31 4.33 -12.06
C GLU A 4 35.14 3.48 -11.52
N LEU A 5 35.05 2.19 -11.86
CA LEU A 5 33.99 1.27 -11.44
C LEU A 5 34.40 0.32 -10.30
N GLU A 6 35.61 0.42 -9.74
CA GLU A 6 36.00 -0.40 -8.59
C GLU A 6 35.45 0.16 -7.27
N GLY A 7 34.47 -0.53 -6.67
CA GLY A 7 34.08 -0.29 -5.27
C GLY A 7 32.61 -0.53 -4.95
N ASP A 8 31.70 -0.41 -5.92
CA ASP A 8 30.26 -0.46 -5.65
C ASP A 8 29.56 -1.59 -6.42
N ARG A 9 29.48 -2.77 -5.80
CA ARG A 9 28.91 -3.97 -6.43
C ARG A 9 27.42 -3.82 -6.74
N GLY A 10 26.67 -3.03 -5.96
CA GLY A 10 25.23 -2.85 -6.14
C GLY A 10 24.92 -1.96 -7.33
N ASP A 11 25.47 -0.76 -7.34
CA ASP A 11 25.34 0.20 -8.43
C ASP A 11 25.76 -0.40 -9.77
N ASN A 12 26.92 -1.08 -9.79
CA ASN A 12 27.43 -1.69 -11.01
C ASN A 12 26.53 -2.83 -11.50
N ALA A 13 25.88 -3.57 -10.61
CA ALA A 13 24.93 -4.62 -10.99
C ALA A 13 23.66 -4.00 -11.61
N ILE A 14 23.14 -2.91 -11.03
CA ILE A 14 21.99 -2.18 -11.57
C ILE A 14 22.31 -1.63 -12.96
N LEU A 15 23.48 -0.99 -13.12
CA LEU A 15 23.95 -0.47 -14.40
C LEU A 15 24.15 -1.58 -15.44
N ALA A 16 24.70 -2.72 -15.04
CA ALA A 16 24.91 -3.86 -15.94
C ALA A 16 23.57 -4.39 -16.49
N VAL A 17 22.56 -4.55 -15.64
CA VAL A 17 21.21 -4.97 -16.06
C VAL A 17 20.59 -3.95 -17.02
N ALA A 18 20.68 -2.66 -16.70
CA ALA A 18 20.15 -1.61 -17.58
C ALA A 18 20.85 -1.58 -18.95
N LEU A 19 22.17 -1.76 -18.99
CA LEU A 19 22.94 -1.86 -20.24
C LEU A 19 22.56 -3.10 -21.05
N GLU A 20 22.36 -4.24 -20.40
CA GLU A 20 21.95 -5.47 -21.07
C GLU A 20 20.55 -5.33 -21.66
N LEU A 21 19.61 -4.73 -20.91
CA LEU A 21 18.26 -4.42 -21.42
C LEU A 21 18.31 -3.51 -22.64
N LYS A 22 19.18 -2.48 -22.62
CA LYS A 22 19.36 -1.57 -23.76
C LYS A 22 19.91 -2.27 -25.01
N GLN A 23 20.65 -3.36 -24.85
CA GLN A 23 21.15 -4.15 -25.98
C GLN A 23 20.12 -5.17 -26.50
N GLN A 24 19.27 -5.69 -25.61
CA GLN A 24 18.31 -6.74 -25.94
C GLN A 24 16.97 -6.20 -26.45
N CYS A 25 16.54 -5.04 -25.96
CA CYS A 25 15.29 -4.42 -26.40
C CYS A 25 15.56 -3.27 -27.37
N ASP A 26 14.73 -3.16 -28.40
CA ASP A 26 14.69 -1.99 -29.30
C ASP A 26 13.79 -0.88 -28.69
N CYS A 27 13.92 -0.70 -27.36
CA CYS A 27 13.05 0.12 -26.53
C CYS A 27 13.88 1.14 -25.75
N PRO A 28 13.34 2.35 -25.45
CA PRO A 28 14.08 3.32 -24.64
C PRO A 28 14.27 2.79 -23.22
N VAL A 29 15.53 2.63 -22.80
CA VAL A 29 15.90 2.27 -21.43
C VAL A 29 16.42 3.51 -20.72
N VAL A 30 15.75 3.88 -19.62
CA VAL A 30 16.07 5.06 -18.79
C VAL A 30 16.28 4.59 -17.34
N LEU A 31 17.39 5.02 -16.73
CA LEU A 31 17.69 4.77 -15.33
C LEU A 31 17.14 5.91 -14.47
N VAL A 32 16.14 5.62 -13.64
CA VAL A 32 15.57 6.60 -12.70
C VAL A 32 16.16 6.36 -11.31
N SER A 33 16.80 7.36 -10.70
CA SER A 33 17.41 7.25 -9.36
C SER A 33 17.41 8.60 -8.66
N LYS A 34 17.37 8.63 -7.31
CA LYS A 34 17.70 9.84 -6.51
C LYS A 34 19.19 9.98 -6.23
N ASP A 35 20.00 8.96 -6.52
CA ASP A 35 21.44 9.00 -6.32
C ASP A 35 22.14 9.66 -7.51
N THR A 36 22.67 10.86 -7.28
CA THR A 36 23.40 11.64 -8.27
C THR A 36 24.63 10.90 -8.82
N ASN A 37 25.36 10.15 -7.99
CA ASN A 37 26.57 9.44 -8.43
C ASN A 37 26.20 8.29 -9.37
N LEU A 38 25.12 7.57 -9.08
CA LEU A 38 24.63 6.51 -9.95
C LEU A 38 24.18 7.06 -11.31
N ARG A 39 23.49 8.23 -11.34
CA ARG A 39 23.09 8.90 -12.59
C ARG A 39 24.30 9.35 -13.41
N ILE A 40 25.31 9.95 -12.78
CA ILE A 40 26.55 10.35 -13.46
C ILE A 40 27.26 9.14 -14.08
N LYS A 41 27.32 8.00 -13.38
CA LYS A 41 27.89 6.75 -13.92
C LYS A 41 27.07 6.23 -15.10
N ALA A 42 25.74 6.27 -15.02
CA ALA A 42 24.86 5.85 -16.10
C ALA A 42 25.07 6.72 -17.36
N ASP A 43 25.10 8.03 -17.20
CA ASP A 43 25.36 8.98 -18.29
C ASP A 43 26.73 8.71 -18.95
N ALA A 44 27.76 8.44 -18.15
CA ALA A 44 29.10 8.09 -18.64
C ALA A 44 29.12 6.76 -19.44
N LEU A 45 28.21 5.84 -19.13
CA LEU A 45 28.02 4.56 -19.84
C LEU A 45 27.04 4.69 -21.03
N GLY A 46 26.51 5.88 -21.29
CA GLY A 46 25.54 6.15 -22.35
C GLY A 46 24.14 5.63 -22.05
N LEU A 47 23.82 5.32 -20.79
CA LEU A 47 22.44 5.10 -20.35
C LEU A 47 21.81 6.46 -20.08
N ALA A 48 20.60 6.70 -20.60
CA ALA A 48 19.84 7.88 -20.20
C ALA A 48 19.49 7.74 -18.71
N ALA A 49 19.79 8.75 -17.90
CA ALA A 49 19.43 8.77 -16.50
C ALA A 49 18.57 10.00 -16.17
N GLU A 50 17.55 9.78 -15.33
CA GLU A 50 16.62 10.83 -14.90
C GLU A 50 16.59 10.91 -13.37
N ASP A 51 16.43 12.14 -12.86
CA ASP A 51 16.14 12.33 -11.44
C ASP A 51 14.73 11.83 -11.13
N TYR A 52 14.59 11.18 -9.98
CA TYR A 52 13.28 10.80 -9.49
C TYR A 52 12.59 12.02 -8.85
N GLU A 53 11.91 12.81 -9.67
CA GLU A 53 11.10 13.95 -9.24
C GLU A 53 9.72 13.48 -8.74
N THR A 54 9.61 13.21 -7.44
CA THR A 54 8.33 12.80 -6.79
C THR A 54 7.59 13.93 -6.10
N ASP A 55 7.95 15.18 -6.34
CA ASP A 55 7.47 16.26 -5.46
C ASP A 55 6.00 16.64 -5.68
N LYS A 56 5.29 16.02 -6.64
CA LYS A 56 3.86 16.28 -6.90
C LYS A 56 3.10 15.06 -7.41
N VAL A 57 3.06 13.97 -6.65
CA VAL A 57 1.93 13.05 -6.80
C VAL A 57 0.79 13.67 -6.01
N ASP A 58 -0.26 14.16 -6.70
CA ASP A 58 -1.48 14.57 -6.02
C ASP A 58 -2.03 13.34 -5.29
N LEU A 59 -2.20 13.45 -3.98
CA LEU A 59 -2.73 12.35 -3.15
C LEU A 59 -4.12 11.90 -3.63
N ASP A 60 -4.83 12.77 -4.35
CA ASP A 60 -6.13 12.50 -4.97
C ASP A 60 -6.05 11.51 -6.16
N GLU A 61 -4.87 11.32 -6.76
CA GLU A 61 -4.63 10.31 -7.80
C GLU A 61 -4.20 8.96 -7.23
N LEU A 62 -3.93 8.87 -5.93
CA LEU A 62 -3.55 7.61 -5.30
C LEU A 62 -4.71 6.64 -5.25
N TYR A 63 -4.41 5.38 -5.55
CA TYR A 63 -5.32 4.28 -5.32
C TYR A 63 -5.78 4.24 -3.86
N THR A 64 -7.08 4.43 -3.63
CA THR A 64 -7.67 4.55 -2.28
C THR A 64 -7.74 3.21 -1.54
N GLY A 65 -7.64 2.09 -2.25
CA GLY A 65 -7.83 0.75 -1.69
C GLY A 65 -9.29 0.36 -1.42
N THR A 66 -10.24 1.29 -1.62
CA THR A 66 -11.68 1.08 -1.36
C THR A 66 -12.52 1.45 -2.58
N THR A 67 -13.66 0.80 -2.75
CA THR A 67 -14.67 1.18 -3.74
C THR A 67 -16.07 0.83 -3.27
N GLU A 68 -17.07 1.50 -3.82
CA GLU A 68 -18.48 1.19 -3.61
C GLU A 68 -19.08 0.67 -4.92
N ILE A 69 -19.83 -0.44 -4.83
CA ILE A 69 -20.52 -1.03 -5.97
C ILE A 69 -22.00 -1.11 -5.64
N TRP A 70 -22.80 -0.51 -6.51
CA TRP A 70 -24.25 -0.49 -6.41
C TRP A 70 -24.82 -1.76 -7.03
N VAL A 71 -25.60 -2.49 -6.24
CA VAL A 71 -26.21 -3.77 -6.64
C VAL A 71 -27.67 -3.79 -6.17
N ASP A 72 -28.43 -4.78 -6.61
CA ASP A 72 -29.76 -5.07 -6.10
C ASP A 72 -29.71 -5.81 -4.74
N SER A 73 -30.82 -5.79 -4.00
CA SER A 73 -30.93 -6.47 -2.71
C SER A 73 -30.72 -7.99 -2.82
N ASP A 74 -31.16 -8.61 -3.92
CA ASP A 74 -31.06 -10.08 -4.08
C ASP A 74 -29.59 -10.50 -4.22
N THR A 75 -28.78 -9.70 -4.90
CA THR A 75 -27.32 -9.85 -5.00
C THR A 75 -26.65 -9.81 -3.61
N ILE A 76 -27.05 -8.88 -2.73
CA ILE A 76 -26.50 -8.81 -1.36
C ILE A 76 -26.94 -10.01 -0.52
N GLU A 77 -28.20 -10.43 -0.63
CA GLU A 77 -28.68 -11.63 0.05
C GLU A 77 -27.96 -12.89 -0.43
N GLN A 78 -27.75 -13.00 -1.74
CA GLN A 78 -27.00 -14.09 -2.35
C GLN A 78 -25.57 -14.11 -1.83
N PHE A 79 -24.91 -12.94 -1.74
CA PHE A 79 -23.57 -12.83 -1.17
C PHE A 79 -23.51 -13.34 0.27
N PHE A 80 -24.48 -13.00 1.12
CA PHE A 80 -24.54 -13.53 2.50
C PHE A 80 -24.84 -15.03 2.56
N LYS A 81 -25.67 -15.55 1.65
CA LYS A 81 -26.03 -16.98 1.59
C LYS A 81 -24.90 -17.86 1.06
N GLN A 82 -24.23 -17.42 -0.01
CA GLN A 82 -23.19 -18.19 -0.70
C GLN A 82 -21.79 -17.96 -0.13
N GLY A 83 -21.60 -16.87 0.63
CA GLY A 83 -20.30 -16.51 1.21
C GLY A 83 -19.29 -16.02 0.18
N SER A 84 -19.71 -15.78 -1.06
CA SER A 84 -18.93 -15.14 -2.11
C SER A 84 -19.79 -14.74 -3.29
N ILE A 85 -19.31 -13.82 -4.12
CA ILE A 85 -19.97 -13.43 -5.37
C ILE A 85 -18.95 -12.91 -6.40
N SER A 86 -19.19 -13.15 -7.69
CA SER A 86 -18.40 -12.57 -8.78
C SER A 86 -19.20 -11.46 -9.45
N LEU A 87 -18.60 -10.30 -9.62
CA LEU A 87 -19.21 -9.13 -10.28
C LEU A 87 -18.36 -8.72 -11.48
N ASP A 88 -19.02 -8.29 -12.56
CA ASP A 88 -18.37 -7.76 -13.76
C ASP A 88 -18.04 -6.28 -13.58
N ASN A 89 -17.17 -6.00 -12.61
CA ASN A 89 -16.70 -4.67 -12.29
C ASN A 89 -15.17 -4.66 -12.30
N LYS A 90 -14.58 -3.52 -12.66
CA LYS A 90 -13.13 -3.32 -12.57
C LYS A 90 -12.72 -3.25 -11.10
N ILE A 91 -12.28 -4.39 -10.57
CA ILE A 91 -11.85 -4.57 -9.18
C ILE A 91 -10.37 -4.99 -9.17
N PHE A 92 -9.62 -4.58 -8.16
CA PHE A 92 -8.21 -4.94 -7.98
C PHE A 92 -8.04 -6.00 -6.87
N PRO A 93 -6.95 -6.79 -6.87
CA PRO A 93 -6.69 -7.74 -5.79
C PRO A 93 -6.59 -7.02 -4.44
N ASN A 94 -7.13 -7.64 -3.39
CA ASN A 94 -7.15 -7.10 -2.02
C ASN A 94 -7.89 -5.75 -1.89
N GLN A 95 -8.68 -5.36 -2.89
CA GLN A 95 -9.49 -4.15 -2.81
C GLN A 95 -10.65 -4.34 -1.83
N ALA A 96 -10.85 -3.38 -0.94
CA ALA A 96 -12.02 -3.34 -0.08
C ALA A 96 -13.23 -2.83 -0.87
N VAL A 97 -14.35 -3.55 -0.79
CA VAL A 97 -15.56 -3.26 -1.54
C VAL A 97 -16.73 -3.12 -0.58
N THR A 98 -17.48 -2.02 -0.71
CA THR A 98 -18.79 -1.88 -0.07
C THR A 98 -19.87 -2.13 -1.12
N LEU A 99 -20.63 -3.20 -0.98
CA LEU A 99 -21.85 -3.42 -1.74
C LEU A 99 -22.95 -2.56 -1.14
N VAL A 100 -23.59 -1.76 -1.98
CA VAL A 100 -24.68 -0.85 -1.58
C VAL A 100 -25.94 -1.23 -2.36
N ASP A 101 -27.03 -1.47 -1.64
CA ASP A 101 -28.33 -1.72 -2.25
C ASP A 101 -28.84 -0.45 -2.93
N SER A 102 -29.14 -0.57 -4.23
CA SER A 102 -29.64 0.52 -5.08
C SER A 102 -31.01 1.04 -4.65
N ALA A 103 -31.84 0.21 -4.02
CA ALA A 103 -33.16 0.60 -3.52
C ALA A 103 -33.12 1.11 -2.07
N ASN A 104 -32.14 0.67 -1.28
CA ASN A 104 -32.00 1.06 0.12
C ASN A 104 -30.52 1.23 0.51
N PRO A 105 -29.96 2.45 0.42
CA PRO A 105 -28.54 2.71 0.72
C PRO A 105 -28.08 2.35 2.15
N SER A 106 -29.02 2.08 3.08
CA SER A 106 -28.67 1.59 4.43
C SER A 106 -28.36 0.09 4.45
N HIS A 107 -28.86 -0.67 3.47
CA HIS A 107 -28.57 -2.08 3.29
C HIS A 107 -27.24 -2.22 2.55
N THR A 108 -26.21 -2.62 3.28
CA THR A 108 -24.83 -2.70 2.76
C THR A 108 -24.13 -3.97 3.22
N ALA A 109 -23.17 -4.44 2.42
CA ALA A 109 -22.28 -5.53 2.78
C ALA A 109 -20.82 -5.13 2.54
N LEU A 110 -19.94 -5.53 3.45
CA LEU A 110 -18.51 -5.29 3.34
C LEU A 110 -17.84 -6.56 2.80
N ALA A 111 -17.01 -6.38 1.78
CA ALA A 111 -16.32 -7.46 1.09
C ALA A 111 -14.87 -7.09 0.81
N ILE A 112 -14.03 -8.11 0.60
CA ILE A 112 -12.68 -7.98 0.06
C ILE A 112 -12.64 -8.71 -1.27
N ALA A 113 -12.03 -8.07 -2.26
CA ALA A 113 -11.75 -8.67 -3.54
C ALA A 113 -10.62 -9.68 -3.42
N PHE A 114 -10.96 -10.94 -3.70
CA PHE A 114 -10.04 -12.05 -3.72
C PHE A 114 -9.89 -12.54 -5.16
N GLY A 115 -8.65 -12.56 -5.65
CA GLY A 115 -8.32 -13.07 -6.97
C GLY A 115 -7.33 -14.20 -6.84
N THR A 116 -7.67 -15.37 -7.37
CA THR A 116 -6.75 -16.52 -7.53
C THR A 116 -5.82 -16.37 -8.75
N GLY A 117 -5.88 -15.24 -9.46
CA GLY A 117 -5.11 -15.02 -10.67
C GLY A 117 -3.63 -14.79 -10.37
N GLN A 118 -2.79 -15.75 -10.76
CA GLN A 118 -1.41 -15.41 -11.12
C GLN A 118 -1.47 -14.35 -12.22
N SER A 119 -0.72 -13.26 -12.08
CA SER A 119 -0.61 -12.24 -13.12
C SER A 119 -0.32 -12.89 -14.48
N GLY A 120 -1.22 -12.72 -15.45
CA GLY A 120 -1.02 -13.18 -16.84
C GLY A 120 -2.07 -14.14 -17.44
N SER A 121 -3.15 -14.50 -16.76
CA SER A 121 -4.25 -15.28 -17.38
C SER A 121 -5.43 -14.39 -17.80
N ALA A 122 -6.03 -14.68 -18.96
CA ALA A 122 -7.11 -13.94 -19.63
C ALA A 122 -8.42 -13.72 -18.81
N ASP A 123 -8.53 -14.27 -17.60
CA ASP A 123 -9.66 -14.09 -16.66
C ASP A 123 -9.40 -12.98 -15.62
N GLU A 124 -8.69 -11.90 -15.99
CA GLU A 124 -8.35 -10.79 -15.08
C GLU A 124 -9.57 -10.02 -14.52
N ASN A 125 -10.74 -10.16 -15.16
CA ASN A 125 -11.96 -9.43 -14.81
C ASN A 125 -12.87 -10.17 -13.81
N SER A 126 -12.82 -11.49 -13.70
CA SER A 126 -13.70 -12.22 -12.78
C SER A 126 -13.04 -12.40 -11.41
N LYS A 127 -12.96 -11.32 -10.63
CA LYS A 127 -12.52 -11.41 -9.23
C LYS A 127 -13.70 -11.75 -8.33
N GLN A 128 -13.46 -12.62 -7.37
CA GLN A 128 -14.47 -13.06 -6.43
C GLN A 128 -14.44 -12.15 -5.21
N LEU A 129 -15.59 -11.61 -4.84
CA LEU A 129 -15.77 -10.91 -3.58
C LEU A 129 -16.06 -11.93 -2.49
N ILE A 130 -15.38 -11.79 -1.37
CA ILE A 130 -15.60 -12.59 -0.15
C ILE A 130 -15.96 -11.66 1.01
N PRO A 131 -16.78 -12.12 1.97
CA PRO A 131 -17.16 -11.34 3.14
C PRO A 131 -15.94 -10.81 3.88
N ALA A 132 -16.04 -9.56 4.33
CA ALA A 132 -15.04 -9.00 5.22
C ALA A 132 -15.01 -9.78 6.55
N ILE A 133 -13.86 -9.80 7.23
CA ILE A 133 -13.71 -10.54 8.48
C ILE A 133 -14.72 -10.07 9.53
N LYS A 134 -15.25 -11.02 10.30
CA LYS A 134 -16.05 -10.72 11.47
C LYS A 134 -15.14 -10.45 12.64
N VAL A 135 -15.00 -9.16 13.01
CA VAL A 135 -14.27 -8.77 14.21
C VAL A 135 -15.02 -9.32 15.44
N PRO A 136 -14.34 -10.07 16.33
CA PRO A 136 -14.98 -10.62 17.52
C PRO A 136 -15.48 -9.52 18.46
N TYR A 137 -16.46 -9.84 19.32
CA TYR A 137 -17.05 -8.86 20.26
C TYR A 137 -16.00 -8.23 21.19
N GLY A 138 -14.97 -9.00 21.59
CA GLY A 138 -13.84 -8.48 22.37
C GLY A 138 -12.89 -7.56 21.60
N GLY A 139 -13.09 -7.39 20.28
CA GLY A 139 -12.16 -6.69 19.40
C GLY A 139 -10.88 -7.49 19.14
N ILE A 140 -10.01 -6.91 18.32
CA ILE A 140 -8.68 -7.46 18.04
C ILE A 140 -7.73 -6.78 19.03
N SER A 141 -7.15 -7.57 19.93
CA SER A 141 -6.35 -7.04 21.05
C SER A 141 -7.09 -5.94 21.85
N HIS A 142 -8.38 -6.14 22.14
CA HIS A 142 -9.28 -5.18 22.83
C HIS A 142 -9.59 -3.89 22.05
N ILE A 143 -9.21 -3.81 20.77
CA ILE A 143 -9.52 -2.68 19.91
C ILE A 143 -10.65 -3.05 18.94
N GLN A 144 -11.71 -2.25 18.95
CA GLN A 144 -12.81 -2.36 18.01
C GLN A 144 -12.70 -1.29 16.91
N PRO A 145 -12.95 -1.65 15.64
CA PRO A 145 -13.04 -0.67 14.56
C PRO A 145 -14.30 0.18 14.71
N ARG A 146 -14.17 1.50 14.52
CA ARG A 146 -15.25 2.48 14.69
C ARG A 146 -15.98 2.84 13.39
N ASN A 147 -15.39 2.53 12.23
CA ASN A 147 -15.95 2.81 10.91
C ASN A 147 -15.61 1.69 9.92
N ARG A 148 -16.09 1.81 8.68
CA ARG A 148 -15.91 0.79 7.63
C ARG A 148 -14.43 0.66 7.25
N GLU A 149 -13.72 1.78 7.16
CA GLU A 149 -12.30 1.84 6.79
C GLU A 149 -11.42 1.11 7.80
N GLN A 150 -11.70 1.25 9.10
CA GLN A 150 -10.99 0.51 10.14
C GLN A 150 -11.33 -0.98 10.14
N LYS A 151 -12.56 -1.36 9.77
CA LYS A 151 -12.91 -2.77 9.56
C LYS A 151 -12.11 -3.37 8.41
N PHE A 152 -12.04 -2.66 7.27
CA PHE A 152 -11.21 -3.06 6.15
C PHE A 152 -9.73 -3.11 6.50
N ALA A 153 -9.22 -2.14 7.26
CA ALA A 153 -7.83 -2.15 7.71
C ALA A 153 -7.52 -3.41 8.55
N PHE A 154 -8.37 -3.76 9.52
CA PHE A 154 -8.19 -4.99 10.28
C PHE A 154 -8.27 -6.24 9.42
N ASP A 155 -9.20 -6.27 8.46
CA ASP A 155 -9.34 -7.37 7.52
C ASP A 155 -8.05 -7.61 6.73
N LEU A 156 -7.52 -6.55 6.12
CA LEU A 156 -6.29 -6.63 5.34
C LEU A 156 -5.07 -6.98 6.21
N LEU A 157 -4.97 -6.42 7.42
CA LEU A 157 -3.88 -6.69 8.36
C LEU A 157 -3.87 -8.13 8.90
N LEU A 158 -5.04 -8.77 9.02
CA LEU A 158 -5.17 -10.11 9.59
C LEU A 158 -5.18 -11.22 8.52
N ARG A 159 -5.07 -10.89 7.24
CA ARG A 159 -4.97 -11.87 6.15
C ARG A 159 -3.53 -12.26 5.89
N ASP A 160 -3.17 -13.50 6.22
CA ASP A 160 -1.84 -14.06 5.96
C ASP A 160 -1.46 -14.10 4.47
N SER A 161 -2.45 -14.06 3.57
CA SER A 161 -2.21 -13.98 2.12
C SER A 161 -1.68 -12.61 1.66
N ILE A 162 -1.73 -11.58 2.52
CA ILE A 162 -1.29 -10.22 2.22
C ILE A 162 -0.01 -9.94 3.00
N GLN A 163 1.10 -9.81 2.28
CA GLN A 163 2.43 -9.65 2.89
C GLN A 163 2.76 -8.21 3.27
N LEU A 164 2.05 -7.22 2.72
CA LEU A 164 2.30 -5.81 2.93
C LEU A 164 0.98 -5.03 2.93
N VAL A 165 0.77 -4.21 3.97
CA VAL A 165 -0.40 -3.34 4.09
C VAL A 165 0.03 -1.92 4.35
N THR A 166 -0.31 -1.02 3.42
CA THR A 166 -0.07 0.41 3.58
C THR A 166 -1.33 1.11 4.07
N LEU A 167 -1.24 1.81 5.20
CA LEU A 167 -2.35 2.59 5.75
C LEU A 167 -2.08 4.09 5.55
N VAL A 168 -2.91 4.75 4.74
CA VAL A 168 -2.86 6.18 4.47
C VAL A 168 -4.12 6.85 5.02
N GLY A 169 -3.98 8.08 5.51
CA GLY A 169 -5.12 8.89 5.94
C GLY A 169 -4.74 9.92 6.99
N LYS A 170 -5.69 10.77 7.34
CA LYS A 170 -5.50 11.91 8.26
C LYS A 170 -4.89 11.52 9.61
N ALA A 171 -4.21 12.47 10.26
CA ALA A 171 -3.70 12.27 11.60
C ALA A 171 -4.85 11.93 12.59
N GLY A 172 -4.58 11.06 13.56
CA GLY A 172 -5.57 10.67 14.58
C GLY A 172 -6.59 9.59 14.17
N THR A 173 -6.53 9.05 12.94
CA THR A 173 -7.46 7.99 12.48
C THR A 173 -7.15 6.57 13.00
N GLY A 174 -6.14 6.42 13.87
CA GLY A 174 -5.84 5.15 14.52
C GLY A 174 -4.97 4.17 13.72
N LYS A 175 -4.42 4.55 12.56
CA LYS A 175 -3.59 3.66 11.70
C LYS A 175 -2.53 2.86 12.46
N THR A 176 -1.68 3.55 13.22
CA THR A 176 -0.64 2.93 14.04
C THR A 176 -1.23 2.03 15.14
N LEU A 177 -2.34 2.45 15.76
CA LEU A 177 -3.01 1.65 16.79
C LEU A 177 -3.57 0.34 16.22
N LEU A 178 -4.23 0.39 15.06
CA LEU A 178 -4.81 -0.79 14.39
C LEU A 178 -3.72 -1.78 14.00
N ALA A 179 -2.62 -1.28 13.43
CA ALA A 179 -1.50 -2.11 13.04
C ALA A 179 -0.80 -2.78 14.23
N ILE A 180 -0.57 -2.04 15.31
CA ILE A 180 -0.03 -2.61 16.55
C ILE A 180 -1.01 -3.63 17.14
N ALA A 181 -2.32 -3.35 17.13
CA ALA A 181 -3.33 -4.27 17.65
C ALA A 181 -3.38 -5.58 16.86
N ALA A 182 -3.32 -5.50 15.52
CA ALA A 182 -3.29 -6.66 14.63
C ALA A 182 -1.98 -7.46 14.78
N GLY A 183 -0.83 -6.78 14.72
CA GLY A 183 0.48 -7.45 14.90
C GLY A 183 0.64 -8.08 16.28
N LEU A 184 0.14 -7.43 17.33
CA LEU A 184 0.11 -8.00 18.68
C LEU A 184 -0.81 -9.23 18.74
N HIS A 185 -1.96 -9.20 18.05
CA HIS A 185 -2.88 -10.33 17.98
C HIS A 185 -2.23 -11.55 17.32
N GLN A 186 -1.58 -11.35 16.17
CA GLN A 186 -0.93 -12.43 15.42
C GLN A 186 0.27 -13.04 16.18
N VAL A 187 0.94 -12.27 17.05
CA VAL A 187 2.05 -12.77 17.89
C VAL A 187 1.55 -13.41 19.19
N ALA A 188 0.69 -12.71 19.95
CA ALA A 188 0.35 -13.08 21.31
C ALA A 188 -0.86 -14.02 21.42
N ASN A 189 -1.79 -13.96 20.46
CA ASN A 189 -3.03 -14.75 20.49
C ASN A 189 -3.00 -15.89 19.48
N GLU A 190 -2.62 -15.62 18.22
CA GLU A 190 -2.65 -16.62 17.15
C GLU A 190 -1.32 -17.36 16.99
N HIS A 191 -0.23 -16.81 17.53
CA HIS A 191 1.12 -17.39 17.45
C HIS A 191 1.60 -17.67 16.01
N ILE A 192 1.10 -16.89 15.04
CA ILE A 192 1.52 -16.96 13.62
C ILE A 192 2.93 -16.41 13.47
N TYR A 193 3.28 -15.39 14.27
CA TYR A 193 4.60 -14.78 14.29
C TYR A 193 5.24 -14.87 15.68
N ASN A 194 6.57 -15.00 15.70
CA ASN A 194 7.33 -15.10 16.95
C ASN A 194 7.60 -13.74 17.62
N ARG A 195 7.65 -12.66 16.83
CA ARG A 195 8.06 -11.31 17.30
C ARG A 195 7.38 -10.23 16.47
N LEU A 196 7.03 -9.11 17.13
CA LEU A 196 6.56 -7.88 16.50
C LEU A 196 7.69 -6.83 16.57
N LEU A 197 8.04 -6.25 15.42
CA LEU A 197 9.00 -5.15 15.34
C LEU A 197 8.27 -3.87 14.94
N ILE A 198 8.51 -2.79 15.69
CA ILE A 198 7.92 -1.48 15.43
C ILE A 198 9.06 -0.50 15.26
N SER A 199 9.18 0.08 14.07
CA SER A 199 10.10 1.17 13.80
C SER A 199 9.34 2.49 13.71
N ARG A 200 9.88 3.53 14.34
CA ARG A 200 9.46 4.91 14.13
C ARG A 200 10.68 5.70 13.65
N PRO A 201 10.58 6.47 12.55
CA PRO A 201 11.67 7.35 12.17
C PRO A 201 11.87 8.37 13.30
N VAL A 202 13.09 8.47 13.79
CA VAL A 202 13.47 9.50 14.78
C VAL A 202 13.61 10.81 14.01
N ILE A 203 12.49 11.45 13.74
CA ILE A 203 12.47 12.82 13.23
C ILE A 203 12.52 13.72 14.47
N PRO A 204 13.63 14.42 14.75
CA PRO A 204 13.66 15.37 15.85
C PRO A 204 12.60 16.45 15.60
N MET A 205 11.63 16.53 16.50
CA MET A 205 10.66 17.62 16.54
C MET A 205 11.21 18.70 17.47
N GLY A 206 12.11 19.52 16.92
CA GLY A 206 12.71 20.66 17.59
C GLY A 206 13.59 21.44 16.61
N LYS A 207 13.67 22.76 16.77
CA LYS A 207 14.71 23.55 16.10
C LYS A 207 16.06 23.02 16.56
N ASP A 208 16.95 22.69 15.62
CA ASP A 208 18.37 22.68 15.91
C ASP A 208 18.70 23.97 16.66
N ILE A 209 19.29 23.83 17.84
CA ILE A 209 19.67 24.96 18.69
C ILE A 209 20.83 25.65 18.00
N GLY A 210 20.53 26.51 17.01
CA GLY A 210 21.53 27.25 16.27
C GLY A 210 21.10 27.61 14.86
N TYR A 211 20.26 28.64 14.71
CA TYR A 211 20.55 29.83 13.88
C TYR A 211 19.40 30.85 14.01
N LEU A 212 19.72 32.14 14.04
CA LEU A 212 18.78 33.25 14.28
C LEU A 212 17.67 33.34 13.21
N PRO A 213 16.49 33.87 13.57
CA PRO A 213 15.31 33.87 12.72
C PRO A 213 15.33 35.05 11.75
N ASP A 214 14.96 34.81 10.50
CA ASP A 214 14.28 35.85 9.72
C ASP A 214 12.95 35.33 9.19
N LYS A 215 12.05 36.27 8.98
CA LYS A 215 10.61 36.13 9.07
C LYS A 215 9.99 35.29 7.95
N GLY A 216 9.10 34.41 8.40
CA GLY A 216 7.84 34.10 7.74
C GLY A 216 7.90 32.97 6.73
N GLU A 217 7.50 31.77 7.14
CA GLU A 217 6.78 30.90 6.22
C GLU A 217 5.97 29.81 6.94
N ARG A 218 4.97 29.35 6.22
CA ARG A 218 3.69 28.80 6.68
C ARG A 218 3.83 27.42 7.30
N SER A 219 2.98 27.17 8.29
CA SER A 219 2.72 25.83 8.84
C SER A 219 2.15 24.92 7.74
N THR A 220 2.98 24.03 7.20
CA THR A 220 2.52 22.86 6.46
C THR A 220 2.18 21.75 7.45
N LEU A 221 0.93 21.31 7.44
CA LEU A 221 0.46 20.15 8.19
C LEU A 221 1.19 18.92 7.65
N ALA A 222 2.08 18.35 8.46
CA ALA A 222 2.76 17.10 8.11
C ALA A 222 1.77 15.93 8.18
N GLU A 223 1.22 15.53 7.03
CA GLU A 223 0.57 14.23 6.90
C GLU A 223 1.65 13.14 6.92
N ARG A 224 1.65 12.32 7.98
CA ARG A 224 2.56 11.16 8.10
C ARG A 224 1.89 9.93 7.50
N ALA A 225 2.37 9.48 6.35
CA ALA A 225 2.18 8.10 5.91
C ALA A 225 2.88 7.17 6.91
N THR A 226 2.16 6.20 7.47
CA THR A 226 2.77 5.13 8.26
C THR A 226 2.82 3.91 7.37
N VAL A 227 3.97 3.68 6.75
CA VAL A 227 4.25 2.41 6.09
C VAL A 227 4.54 1.40 7.19
N LEU A 228 3.74 0.35 7.28
CA LEU A 228 4.01 -0.79 8.14
C LEU A 228 4.41 -1.93 7.19
N LEU A 229 5.63 -2.41 7.38
CA LEU A 229 6.15 -3.58 6.68
C LEU A 229 5.40 -4.83 7.10
#